data_AF-A0A7S9KNA1-F1
#
_entry.id   AF-A0A7S9KNA1-F1
#
_cell.length_a   1.000
_cell.length_b   1.000
_cell.length_c   1.000
_cell.angle_alpha   90.00
_cell.angle_beta   90.00
_cell.angle_gamma   90.00
#
_symmetry.space_group_name_H-M   'P 1'
#
loop_
_entity.id
_entity.type
_entity.pdbx_description
1 polymer ?
#
loop_
_entity_poly.entity_id
_entity_poly.type
_entity_poly.pdbx_seq_one_letter_code
_entity_poly.pdbx_strand_id
1 'polypeptide(L)'
;MDLALPQNASVETIPIQRLTVDVALPCAELVERFRHHVPPIKAGVLREQTSAEGIARVIQETGTKSGFVLFAEFDHGRWIRHFPPFSTESTPPPPPPPPPPPLGPTAVHERDSERGRGAALGAHRFIFGNPLFAIDMIRESVEATLHVPLDCGFVEQPDGSTRIVMLLVEGLIAGHSGTLANEGLRQTTRELQIKVFRLMADISRQVDTSGGAGADGLSVGRGREGNSNVATSRVMNSKHSYSHSAK
;
A
#
# COMPACT_ATOMS: atom_id res chain seq x y z
N MET A 1 25.69 -23.29 19.14
CA MET A 1 25.00 -24.42 18.48
C MET A 1 25.09 -24.14 16.99
N ASP A 2 25.84 -24.95 16.25
CA ASP A 2 25.85 -24.88 14.78
C ASP A 2 24.60 -25.60 14.27
N LEU A 3 23.66 -24.84 13.72
CA LEU A 3 22.48 -25.39 13.07
C LEU A 3 22.83 -25.62 11.60
N ALA A 4 23.38 -26.79 11.29
CA ALA A 4 23.59 -27.21 9.91
C ALA A 4 22.24 -27.49 9.24
N LEU A 5 22.07 -27.03 8.00
CA LEU A 5 20.89 -27.34 7.20
C LEU A 5 20.86 -28.84 6.81
N PRO A 6 19.67 -29.42 6.60
CA PRO A 6 19.55 -30.76 6.02
C PRO A 6 20.33 -30.90 4.70
N GLN A 7 20.86 -32.09 4.41
CA GLN A 7 21.67 -32.34 3.19
C GLN A 7 20.94 -32.07 1.88
N ASN A 8 19.62 -32.06 1.90
CA ASN A 8 18.75 -31.81 0.75
C ASN A 8 18.20 -30.36 0.71
N ALA A 9 18.70 -29.47 1.55
CA ALA A 9 18.31 -28.06 1.52
C ALA A 9 19.21 -27.28 0.55
N SER A 10 18.58 -26.45 -0.28
CA SER A 10 19.25 -25.38 -1.02
C SER A 10 18.83 -24.03 -0.45
N VAL A 11 19.73 -23.05 -0.54
CA VAL A 11 19.44 -21.65 -0.22
C VAL A 11 19.69 -20.85 -1.49
N GLU A 12 18.69 -20.09 -1.90
CA GLU A 12 18.78 -19.18 -3.04
C GLU A 12 18.50 -17.75 -2.60
N THR A 13 19.25 -16.81 -3.16
CA THR A 13 19.00 -15.37 -2.98
C THR A 13 18.11 -14.88 -4.10
N ILE A 14 16.91 -14.42 -3.73
CA ILE A 14 15.93 -13.90 -4.69
C ILE A 14 15.85 -12.37 -4.53
N PRO A 15 16.06 -11.58 -5.60
CA PRO A 15 15.88 -10.14 -5.53
C PRO A 15 14.39 -9.81 -5.40
N ILE A 16 14.02 -9.04 -4.37
CA ILE A 16 12.64 -8.60 -4.14
C ILE A 16 12.58 -7.08 -4.22
N GLN A 17 11.58 -6.56 -4.94
CA GLN A 17 11.30 -5.14 -4.97
C GLN A 17 10.26 -4.78 -3.91
N ARG A 18 10.48 -3.67 -3.21
CA ARG A 18 9.55 -3.12 -2.23
C ARG A 18 8.96 -1.82 -2.76
N LEU A 19 7.63 -1.76 -2.85
CA LEU A 19 6.88 -0.53 -3.08
C LEU A 19 6.64 0.16 -1.74
N THR A 20 6.93 1.47 -1.67
CA THR A 20 6.58 2.34 -0.55
C THR A 20 5.89 3.57 -1.08
N VAL A 21 4.74 3.93 -0.51
CA VAL A 21 3.96 5.12 -0.89
C VAL A 21 3.61 5.87 0.37
N ASP A 22 4.03 7.13 0.46
CA ASP A 22 3.64 8.03 1.55
C ASP A 22 2.40 8.82 1.12
N VAL A 23 1.35 8.77 1.93
CA VAL A 23 0.03 9.34 1.65
C VAL A 23 -0.33 10.31 2.77
N ALA A 24 -0.60 11.57 2.43
CA ALA A 24 -1.01 12.61 3.37
C ALA A 24 -2.49 12.45 3.79
N LEU A 25 -2.88 11.26 4.22
CA LEU A 25 -4.19 10.93 4.77
C LEU A 25 -4.03 10.13 6.07
N PRO A 26 -4.93 10.30 7.05
CA PRO A 26 -4.96 9.46 8.23
C PRO A 26 -5.17 7.98 7.89
N CYS A 27 -4.57 7.09 8.68
CA CYS A 27 -4.56 5.65 8.40
C CYS A 27 -5.98 5.08 8.31
N ALA A 28 -6.87 5.46 9.23
CA ALA A 28 -8.27 5.03 9.23
C ALA A 28 -9.01 5.38 7.93
N GLU A 29 -8.77 6.58 7.38
CA GLU A 29 -9.40 6.99 6.13
C GLU A 29 -8.88 6.16 4.94
N LEU A 30 -7.56 5.93 4.90
CA LEU A 30 -6.94 5.14 3.84
C LEU A 30 -7.39 3.66 3.88
N VAL A 31 -7.59 3.10 5.07
CA VAL A 31 -8.15 1.76 5.28
C VAL A 31 -9.56 1.66 4.70
N GLU A 32 -10.45 2.62 4.99
CA GLU A 32 -11.81 2.64 4.44
C GLU A 32 -11.81 2.75 2.91
N ARG A 33 -10.96 3.63 2.34
CA ARG A 33 -10.79 3.73 0.89
C ARG A 33 -10.31 2.42 0.28
N PHE A 34 -9.35 1.76 0.91
CA PHE A 34 -8.86 0.46 0.44
C PHE A 34 -9.97 -0.60 0.44
N ARG A 35 -10.73 -0.73 1.54
CA ARG A 35 -11.86 -1.68 1.63
C ARG A 35 -12.93 -1.42 0.58
N HIS A 36 -13.19 -0.16 0.23
CA HIS A 36 -14.12 0.20 -0.84
C HIS A 36 -13.63 -0.25 -2.23
N HIS A 37 -12.32 -0.20 -2.48
CA HIS A 37 -11.73 -0.66 -3.75
C HIS A 37 -11.47 -2.17 -3.78
N VAL A 38 -11.30 -2.80 -2.63
CA VAL A 38 -10.89 -4.19 -2.43
C VAL A 38 -11.83 -4.84 -1.41
N PRO A 39 -13.08 -5.13 -1.80
CA PRO A 39 -14.09 -5.67 -0.89
C PRO A 39 -13.71 -7.07 -0.37
N PRO A 40 -14.16 -7.44 0.84
CA PRO A 40 -13.90 -8.76 1.40
C PRO A 40 -14.60 -9.86 0.59
N ILE A 41 -13.92 -11.01 0.48
CA ILE A 41 -14.49 -12.23 -0.10
C ILE A 41 -14.48 -13.35 0.94
N LYS A 42 -15.55 -14.16 0.96
CA LYS A 42 -15.59 -15.36 1.80
C LYS A 42 -14.80 -16.47 1.12
N ALA A 43 -13.71 -16.91 1.76
CA ALA A 43 -12.86 -17.98 1.22
C ALA A 43 -13.64 -19.29 0.94
N GLY A 44 -14.69 -19.58 1.71
CA GLY A 44 -15.56 -20.75 1.49
C GLY A 44 -16.21 -20.74 0.09
N VAL A 45 -16.72 -19.58 -0.35
CA VAL A 45 -17.41 -19.43 -1.63
C VAL A 45 -16.46 -19.68 -2.81
N LEU A 46 -15.19 -19.28 -2.68
CA LEU A 46 -14.18 -19.54 -3.71
C LEU A 46 -13.85 -21.04 -3.82
N ARG A 47 -13.81 -21.77 -2.70
CA ARG A 47 -13.52 -23.22 -2.68
C ARG A 47 -14.62 -24.06 -3.31
N GLU A 48 -15.85 -23.54 -3.33
CA GLU A 48 -17.00 -24.19 -3.97
C GLU A 48 -16.97 -24.04 -5.51
N GLN A 49 -16.13 -23.14 -6.05
CA GLN A 49 -16.03 -22.94 -7.49
C GLN A 49 -15.05 -23.95 -8.10
N THR A 50 -15.49 -24.62 -9.17
CA THR A 50 -14.68 -25.61 -9.90
C THR A 50 -14.18 -25.08 -11.25
N SER A 51 -14.45 -23.82 -11.59
CA SER A 51 -14.04 -23.23 -12.87
C SER A 51 -13.64 -21.75 -12.72
N ALA A 52 -12.87 -21.27 -13.70
CA ALA A 52 -12.44 -19.87 -13.77
C ALA A 52 -13.63 -18.90 -13.89
N GLU A 53 -14.67 -19.29 -14.63
CA GLU A 53 -15.90 -18.51 -14.82
C GLU A 53 -16.70 -18.40 -13.52
N GLY A 54 -16.78 -19.49 -12.74
CA GLY A 54 -17.38 -19.47 -11.40
C GLY A 54 -16.64 -18.50 -10.48
N ILE A 55 -15.32 -18.59 -10.44
CA ILE A 55 -14.46 -17.66 -9.69
C ILE A 55 -14.67 -16.21 -10.15
N ALA A 56 -14.70 -15.96 -11.47
CA ALA A 56 -14.90 -14.63 -12.03
C ALA A 56 -16.25 -14.04 -11.62
N ARG A 57 -17.31 -14.84 -11.63
CA ARG A 57 -18.64 -14.43 -11.18
C ARG A 57 -18.64 -14.03 -9.71
N VAL A 58 -18.07 -14.86 -8.83
CA VAL A 58 -17.96 -14.56 -7.40
C VAL A 58 -17.20 -13.25 -7.17
N ILE A 59 -16.10 -13.01 -7.91
CA ILE A 59 -15.35 -11.75 -7.83
C ILE A 59 -16.23 -10.57 -8.30
N GLN A 60 -16.95 -10.70 -9.41
CA GLN A 60 -17.85 -9.65 -9.91
C GLN A 60 -18.94 -9.31 -8.89
N GLU A 61 -19.51 -10.32 -8.23
CA GLU A 61 -20.54 -10.16 -7.19
C GLU A 61 -20.04 -9.38 -5.97
N THR A 62 -18.72 -9.33 -5.73
CA THR A 62 -18.17 -8.46 -4.66
C THR A 62 -18.30 -6.96 -4.97
N GLY A 63 -18.55 -6.59 -6.23
CA GLY A 63 -18.58 -5.19 -6.66
C GLY A 63 -17.21 -4.51 -6.67
N THR A 64 -16.12 -5.29 -6.69
CA THR A 64 -14.76 -4.73 -6.71
C THR A 64 -14.53 -3.80 -7.90
N LYS A 65 -14.02 -2.60 -7.63
CA LYS A 65 -13.64 -1.62 -8.67
C LYS A 65 -12.24 -1.87 -9.22
N SER A 66 -11.37 -2.44 -8.40
CA SER A 66 -9.98 -2.69 -8.74
C SER A 66 -9.78 -4.04 -9.43
N GLY A 67 -10.77 -4.93 -9.36
CA GLY A 67 -10.63 -6.34 -9.72
C GLY A 67 -9.93 -7.16 -8.65
N PHE A 68 -9.54 -6.56 -7.52
CA PHE A 68 -8.99 -7.27 -6.36
C PHE A 68 -10.06 -7.51 -5.30
N VAL A 69 -9.88 -8.58 -4.52
CA VAL A 69 -10.69 -8.92 -3.36
C VAL A 69 -9.80 -9.12 -2.14
N LEU A 70 -10.35 -8.84 -0.96
CA LEU A 70 -9.66 -8.95 0.31
C LEU A 70 -9.90 -10.33 0.94
N PHE A 71 -8.83 -11.08 1.19
CA PHE A 71 -8.88 -12.41 1.80
C PHE A 71 -8.75 -12.35 3.32
N ALA A 72 -7.89 -11.48 3.83
CA ALA A 72 -7.69 -11.31 5.27
C ALA A 72 -7.22 -9.90 5.60
N GLU A 73 -7.58 -9.43 6.78
CA GLU A 73 -7.12 -8.18 7.36
C GLU A 73 -6.64 -8.42 8.80
N PHE A 74 -5.53 -7.78 9.16
CA PHE A 74 -4.97 -7.82 10.50
C PHE A 74 -4.75 -6.38 10.99
N ASP A 75 -5.41 -6.02 12.10
CA ASP A 75 -5.17 -4.76 12.83
C ASP A 75 -4.06 -4.99 13.87
N HIS A 76 -2.84 -4.63 13.49
CA HIS A 76 -1.68 -4.73 14.35
C HIS A 76 -1.64 -3.63 15.42
N GLY A 77 -2.24 -2.47 15.16
CA GLY A 77 -2.27 -1.34 16.11
C GLY A 77 -2.88 -1.74 17.47
N ARG A 78 -3.89 -2.63 17.46
CA ARG A 78 -4.51 -3.14 18.69
C ARG A 78 -3.57 -3.85 19.64
N TRP A 79 -2.56 -4.55 19.14
CA TRP A 79 -1.64 -5.31 19.99
C TRP A 79 -0.26 -4.67 20.10
N ILE A 80 0.22 -3.94 19.07
CA ILE A 80 1.51 -3.24 19.12
C ILE A 80 1.56 -2.22 20.26
N ARG A 81 0.42 -1.62 20.64
CA ARG A 81 0.35 -0.74 21.82
C ARG A 81 0.78 -1.40 23.14
N HIS A 82 0.81 -2.73 23.21
CA HIS A 82 1.35 -3.46 24.37
C HIS A 82 2.88 -3.59 24.35
N PHE A 83 3.50 -3.31 23.20
CA PHE A 83 4.94 -3.32 22.96
C PHE A 83 5.36 -1.89 22.60
N PRO A 84 5.30 -0.94 23.55
CA PRO A 84 5.66 0.45 23.28
C PRO A 84 7.04 0.48 22.64
N PRO A 85 7.15 0.88 21.36
CA PRO A 85 8.43 1.27 20.85
C PRO A 85 8.70 2.66 21.44
N PHE A 86 9.96 3.05 21.49
CA PHE A 86 10.34 4.39 21.94
C PHE A 86 10.18 4.57 23.45
N SER A 87 10.97 3.81 24.22
CA SER A 87 11.75 4.49 25.25
C SER A 87 12.34 5.71 24.54
N THR A 88 11.79 6.90 24.81
CA THR A 88 12.54 8.13 24.56
C THR A 88 13.86 7.88 25.25
N GLU A 89 14.89 7.68 24.44
CA GLU A 89 16.27 7.70 24.88
C GLU A 89 16.35 8.77 25.95
N SER A 90 16.77 8.39 27.15
CA SER A 90 16.84 9.29 28.28
C SER A 90 17.69 10.48 27.85
N THR A 91 17.05 11.59 27.47
CA THR A 91 17.73 12.86 27.49
C THR A 91 18.25 12.96 28.92
N PRO A 92 19.58 13.03 29.13
CA PRO A 92 20.09 13.27 30.46
C PRO A 92 19.35 14.50 31.01
N PRO A 93 18.91 14.47 32.28
CA PRO A 93 18.17 15.59 32.84
C PRO A 93 18.93 16.88 32.51
N PRO A 94 18.22 17.93 32.03
CA PRO A 94 18.89 19.18 31.72
C PRO A 94 19.75 19.59 32.94
N PRO A 95 20.96 20.12 32.72
CA PRO A 95 21.75 20.64 33.83
C PRO A 95 20.87 21.59 34.66
N PRO A 96 21.02 21.62 36.00
CA PRO A 96 20.21 22.49 36.84
C PRO A 96 20.27 23.91 36.28
N PRO A 97 19.14 24.61 36.18
CA PRO A 97 19.12 25.96 35.63
C PRO A 97 20.08 26.85 36.42
N PRO A 98 20.81 27.77 35.76
CA PRO A 98 21.56 28.79 36.47
C PRO A 98 20.60 29.57 37.40
N PRO A 99 21.08 30.06 38.56
CA PRO A 99 20.25 30.83 39.48
C PRO A 99 19.57 31.99 38.74
N PRO A 100 18.26 32.23 38.96
CA PRO A 100 17.52 33.21 38.20
C PRO A 100 18.10 34.62 38.41
N PRO A 101 18.27 35.43 37.35
CA PRO A 101 18.45 36.86 37.52
C PRO A 101 17.18 37.46 38.18
N PRO A 102 17.31 38.58 38.90
CA PRO A 102 16.20 39.20 39.61
C PRO A 102 15.00 39.44 38.68
N LEU A 103 13.83 38.96 39.13
CA LEU A 103 12.56 38.92 38.40
C LEU A 103 12.14 40.30 37.87
N GLY A 104 12.15 40.44 36.54
CA GLY A 104 11.31 41.41 35.83
C GLY A 104 9.96 40.78 35.46
N PRO A 105 8.90 41.59 35.25
CA PRO A 105 7.54 41.09 35.00
C PRO A 105 7.48 40.25 33.71
N THR A 106 7.11 38.99 33.88
CA THR A 106 7.14 37.92 32.87
C THR A 106 5.87 37.94 32.03
N ALA A 107 6.02 38.02 30.70
CA ALA A 107 4.96 37.71 29.76
C ALA A 107 4.94 36.19 29.54
N VAL A 108 3.81 35.57 29.88
CA VAL A 108 3.57 34.13 29.77
C VAL A 108 2.93 33.87 28.41
N HIS A 109 3.65 33.24 27.48
CA HIS A 109 3.06 32.54 26.35
C HIS A 109 3.97 31.40 25.89
N GLU A 110 3.81 30.25 26.55
CA GLU A 110 4.26 28.96 26.01
C GLU A 110 3.11 27.98 26.25
N ARG A 111 2.17 27.97 25.29
CA ARG A 111 1.24 26.86 25.08
C ARG A 111 1.47 26.40 23.65
N ASP A 112 1.52 25.07 23.52
CA ASP A 112 1.48 24.27 22.28
C ASP A 112 2.77 23.48 22.00
N SER A 113 3.00 22.41 22.79
CA SER A 113 3.86 21.28 22.37
C SER A 113 3.47 19.93 22.97
N GLU A 114 2.34 19.81 23.68
CA GLU A 114 1.87 18.54 24.26
C GLU A 114 0.96 17.72 23.32
N ARG A 115 1.03 17.93 22.00
CA ARG A 115 0.30 17.10 21.02
C ARG A 115 1.11 15.90 20.51
N GLY A 116 2.24 15.58 21.15
CA GLY A 116 3.21 14.59 20.66
C GLY A 116 3.43 13.35 21.54
N ARG A 117 2.53 13.02 22.48
CA ARG A 117 2.69 11.81 23.32
C ARG A 117 1.69 10.72 22.94
N GLY A 118 2.17 9.78 22.14
CA GLY A 118 1.72 8.38 22.20
C GLY A 118 0.33 8.06 21.65
N ALA A 119 -0.14 8.76 20.61
CA ALA A 119 -1.25 8.21 19.83
C ALA A 119 -0.80 6.85 19.29
N ALA A 120 -1.53 5.79 19.62
CA ALA A 120 -1.21 4.44 19.18
C ALA A 120 -1.22 4.41 17.65
N LEU A 121 -0.03 4.27 17.05
CA LEU A 121 0.12 4.30 15.60
C LEU A 121 -0.73 3.19 14.98
N GLY A 122 -1.65 3.56 14.09
CA GLY A 122 -2.42 2.61 13.30
C GLY A 122 -1.49 1.77 12.43
N ALA A 123 -1.58 0.45 12.54
CA ALA A 123 -0.84 -0.49 11.70
C ALA A 123 -1.79 -1.58 11.23
N HIS A 124 -2.07 -1.63 9.92
CA HIS A 124 -2.93 -2.64 9.30
C HIS A 124 -2.15 -3.46 8.28
N ARG A 125 -2.44 -4.75 8.19
CA ARG A 125 -1.92 -5.64 7.14
C ARG A 125 -3.07 -6.27 6.39
N PHE A 126 -3.00 -6.23 5.07
CA PHE A 126 -4.02 -6.75 4.16
C PHE A 126 -3.44 -7.85 3.29
N ILE A 127 -4.15 -8.97 3.22
CA ILE A 127 -3.88 -10.05 2.30
C ILE A 127 -4.97 -10.01 1.22
N PHE A 128 -4.60 -9.63 0.01
CA PHE A 128 -5.55 -9.36 -1.06
C PHE A 128 -5.02 -9.81 -2.42
N GLY A 129 -5.91 -10.02 -3.38
CA GLY A 129 -5.47 -10.47 -4.69
C GLY A 129 -6.62 -10.64 -5.66
N ASN A 130 -6.30 -11.05 -6.87
CA ASN A 130 -7.27 -11.38 -7.89
C ASN A 130 -7.03 -12.84 -8.28
N PRO A 131 -7.91 -13.76 -7.81
CA PRO A 131 -7.80 -15.19 -8.11
C PRO A 131 -7.61 -15.55 -9.59
N LEU A 132 -8.09 -14.72 -10.52
CA LEU A 132 -7.98 -15.00 -11.95
C LEU A 132 -6.52 -14.92 -12.44
N PHE A 133 -5.69 -14.04 -11.85
CA PHE A 133 -4.25 -14.04 -12.16
C PHE A 133 -3.55 -15.26 -11.57
N ALA A 134 -4.03 -15.76 -10.42
CA ALA A 134 -3.44 -16.95 -9.82
C ALA A 134 -3.56 -18.14 -10.78
N ILE A 135 -4.69 -18.30 -11.47
CA ILE A 135 -4.89 -19.39 -12.45
C ILE A 135 -3.78 -19.43 -13.50
N ASP A 136 -3.48 -18.28 -14.12
CA ASP A 136 -2.43 -18.20 -15.13
C ASP A 136 -1.05 -18.43 -14.52
N MET A 137 -0.80 -17.96 -13.29
CA MET A 137 0.44 -18.25 -12.57
C MET A 137 0.60 -19.75 -12.28
N ILE A 138 -0.46 -20.45 -11.83
CA ILE A 138 -0.41 -21.91 -11.51
C ILE A 138 -0.03 -22.72 -12.75
N ARG A 139 -0.56 -22.32 -13.91
CA ARG A 139 -0.33 -23.01 -15.19
C ARG A 139 1.14 -22.99 -15.59
N GLU A 140 1.83 -21.90 -15.30
CA GLU A 140 3.26 -21.75 -15.57
C GLU A 140 4.12 -22.38 -14.46
N SER A 141 3.76 -22.13 -13.19
CA SER A 141 4.45 -22.68 -12.04
C SER A 141 3.55 -22.75 -10.81
N VAL A 142 3.39 -23.96 -10.27
CA VAL A 142 2.67 -24.18 -9.01
C VAL A 142 3.35 -23.44 -7.85
N GLU A 143 4.68 -23.28 -7.88
CA GLU A 143 5.41 -22.55 -6.82
C GLU A 143 5.12 -21.05 -6.86
N ALA A 144 4.88 -20.47 -8.04
CA ALA A 144 4.49 -19.06 -8.16
C ALA A 144 3.24 -18.71 -7.36
N THR A 145 2.38 -19.70 -7.09
CA THR A 145 1.17 -19.54 -6.29
C THR A 145 1.44 -19.26 -4.83
N LEU A 146 2.63 -19.59 -4.32
CA LEU A 146 3.04 -19.28 -2.94
C LEU A 146 3.27 -17.79 -2.72
N HIS A 147 3.35 -17.01 -3.80
CA HIS A 147 3.55 -15.56 -3.78
C HIS A 147 2.25 -14.77 -4.04
N VAL A 148 1.12 -15.46 -4.17
CA VAL A 148 -0.22 -14.85 -4.20
C VAL A 148 -1.13 -15.53 -3.17
N PRO A 149 -2.05 -14.80 -2.51
CA PRO A 149 -2.36 -13.38 -2.63
C PRO A 149 -1.23 -12.43 -2.20
N LEU A 150 -1.35 -11.17 -2.61
CA LEU A 150 -0.42 -10.09 -2.27
C LEU A 150 -0.58 -9.67 -0.81
N ASP A 151 0.49 -9.10 -0.28
CA ASP A 151 0.57 -8.57 1.08
C ASP A 151 0.91 -7.09 1.07
N CYS A 152 0.16 -6.30 1.86
CA CYS A 152 0.32 -4.86 1.98
C CYS A 152 0.10 -4.39 3.41
N GLY A 153 1.03 -3.59 3.91
CA GLY A 153 0.95 -2.96 5.23
C GLY A 153 0.69 -1.46 5.13
N PHE A 154 -0.23 -0.94 5.94
CA PHE A 154 -0.44 0.49 6.16
C PHE A 154 0.06 0.84 7.55
N VAL A 155 0.90 1.87 7.64
CA VAL A 155 1.54 2.29 8.90
C VAL A 155 1.40 3.80 9.06
N GLU A 156 0.67 4.22 10.08
CA GLU A 156 0.57 5.61 10.49
C GLU A 156 1.94 6.16 10.89
N GLN A 157 2.25 7.36 10.41
CA GLN A 157 3.48 8.08 10.70
C GLN A 157 3.25 9.10 11.84
N PRO A 158 4.33 9.59 12.49
CA PRO A 158 4.20 10.56 13.58
C PRO A 158 3.50 11.87 13.22
N ASP A 159 3.50 12.26 11.94
CA ASP A 159 2.82 13.46 11.43
C ASP A 159 1.33 13.23 11.11
N GLY A 160 0.80 12.03 11.38
CA GLY A 160 -0.56 11.62 11.08
C GLY A 160 -0.79 11.18 9.63
N SER A 161 0.25 11.21 8.78
CA SER A 161 0.20 10.63 7.43
C SER A 161 0.27 9.10 7.49
N THR A 162 0.06 8.43 6.36
CA THR A 162 0.12 6.96 6.28
C THR A 162 1.13 6.52 5.24
N ARG A 163 1.99 5.59 5.63
CA ARG A 163 2.90 4.88 4.72
C ARG A 163 2.31 3.54 4.33
N ILE A 164 2.15 3.32 3.03
CA ILE A 164 1.83 2.03 2.44
C ILE A 164 3.13 1.31 2.11
N VAL A 165 3.22 0.02 2.44
CA VAL A 165 4.36 -0.86 2.14
C VAL A 165 3.88 -2.17 1.54
N MET A 166 4.46 -2.57 0.41
CA MET A 166 4.15 -3.83 -0.26
C MET A 166 5.42 -4.44 -0.88
N LEU A 167 5.49 -5.78 -0.91
CA LEU A 167 6.48 -6.49 -1.73
C LEU A 167 5.89 -6.78 -3.11
N LEU A 168 6.63 -6.43 -4.16
CA LEU A 168 6.23 -6.71 -5.53
C LEU A 168 6.65 -8.13 -5.92
N VAL A 169 5.74 -8.86 -6.55
CA VAL A 169 5.89 -10.28 -6.85
C VAL A 169 6.76 -10.60 -8.07
N GLU A 170 7.11 -9.63 -8.92
CA GLU A 170 7.95 -9.87 -10.11
C GLU A 170 9.30 -10.47 -9.74
N GLY A 171 9.95 -9.96 -8.70
CA GLY A 171 11.22 -10.50 -8.21
C GLY A 171 11.09 -11.90 -7.62
N LEU A 172 9.99 -12.17 -6.91
CA LEU A 172 9.71 -13.46 -6.26
C LEU A 172 9.40 -14.57 -7.27
N ILE A 173 8.60 -14.24 -8.28
CA ILE A 173 8.07 -15.21 -9.24
C ILE A 173 9.05 -15.40 -10.41
N ALA A 174 9.68 -14.33 -10.91
CA ALA A 174 10.58 -14.40 -12.05
C ALA A 174 12.04 -14.69 -11.66
N GLY A 175 12.33 -14.76 -10.35
CA GLY A 175 13.64 -15.09 -9.79
C GLY A 175 13.99 -16.57 -9.84
N HIS A 176 13.01 -17.47 -10.05
CA HIS A 176 13.26 -18.88 -10.28
C HIS A 176 13.94 -19.09 -11.65
N SER A 177 15.27 -19.06 -11.63
CA SER A 177 16.21 -19.62 -12.59
C SER A 177 15.98 -19.36 -14.09
N GLY A 178 16.53 -18.25 -14.58
CA GLY A 178 17.45 -18.23 -15.74
C GLY A 178 16.99 -18.66 -17.13
N THR A 179 15.73 -19.06 -17.34
CA THR A 179 15.26 -19.56 -18.64
C THR A 179 14.21 -18.64 -19.26
N LEU A 180 14.22 -18.57 -20.59
CA LEU A 180 13.15 -17.98 -21.41
C LEU A 180 11.77 -18.63 -21.14
N ALA A 181 11.72 -19.71 -20.35
CA ALA A 181 10.55 -20.52 -20.04
C ALA A 181 9.51 -19.86 -19.13
N ASN A 182 9.64 -18.57 -18.80
CA ASN A 182 8.73 -17.87 -17.89
C ASN A 182 8.18 -16.56 -18.47
N GLU A 183 8.16 -16.38 -19.79
CA GLU A 183 7.65 -15.14 -20.41
C GLU A 183 6.16 -14.90 -20.10
N GLY A 184 5.32 -15.94 -20.16
CA GLY A 184 3.91 -15.86 -19.76
C GLY A 184 3.76 -15.40 -18.31
N LEU A 185 4.52 -16.01 -17.41
CA LEU A 185 4.52 -15.67 -15.98
C LEU A 185 4.99 -14.23 -15.71
N ARG A 186 6.02 -13.76 -16.42
CA ARG A 186 6.49 -12.37 -16.36
C ARG A 186 5.42 -11.39 -16.85
N GLN A 187 4.73 -11.73 -17.95
CA GLN A 187 3.66 -10.91 -18.50
C GLN A 187 2.48 -10.81 -17.52
N THR A 188 2.00 -11.95 -17.02
CA THR A 188 0.93 -12.01 -16.00
C THR A 188 1.30 -11.21 -14.75
N THR A 189 2.55 -11.30 -14.31
CA THR A 189 3.04 -10.55 -13.14
C THR A 189 3.10 -9.04 -13.39
N ARG A 190 3.53 -8.62 -14.59
CA ARG A 190 3.53 -7.20 -14.98
C ARG A 190 2.11 -6.63 -15.02
N GLU A 191 1.15 -7.38 -15.55
CA GLU A 191 -0.26 -6.96 -15.56
C GLU A 191 -0.82 -6.81 -14.15
N LEU A 192 -0.50 -7.76 -13.27
CA LEU A 192 -0.85 -7.69 -11.85
C LEU A 192 -0.25 -6.43 -11.19
N GLN A 193 1.03 -6.14 -11.40
CA GLN A 193 1.68 -4.93 -10.88
C GLN A 193 1.04 -3.64 -11.41
N ILE A 194 0.71 -3.57 -12.70
CA ILE A 194 0.02 -2.40 -13.28
C ILE A 194 -1.31 -2.15 -12.54
N LYS A 195 -2.08 -3.21 -12.24
CA LYS A 195 -3.31 -3.09 -11.47
C LYS A 195 -3.05 -2.65 -10.03
N VAL A 196 -2.00 -3.16 -9.39
CA VAL A 196 -1.56 -2.70 -8.05
C VAL A 196 -1.24 -1.21 -8.08
N PHE A 197 -0.44 -0.73 -9.03
CA PHE A 197 -0.09 0.69 -9.11
C PHE A 197 -1.31 1.59 -9.34
N ARG A 198 -2.26 1.15 -10.18
CA ARG A 198 -3.53 1.87 -10.36
C ARG A 198 -4.33 1.92 -9.06
N LEU A 199 -4.46 0.80 -8.35
CA LEU A 199 -5.11 0.76 -7.04
C LEU A 199 -4.45 1.73 -6.05
N MET A 200 -3.12 1.72 -5.94
CA MET A 200 -2.38 2.62 -5.05
C MET A 200 -2.61 4.09 -5.43
N ALA A 201 -2.61 4.42 -6.71
CA ALA A 201 -2.91 5.77 -7.19
C ALA A 201 -4.35 6.20 -6.88
N ASP A 202 -5.33 5.30 -7.01
CA ASP A 202 -6.73 5.61 -6.73
C ASP A 202 -7.00 5.84 -5.24
N ILE A 203 -6.47 4.98 -4.36
CA ILE A 203 -6.70 5.15 -2.90
C ILE A 203 -5.93 6.35 -2.32
N SER A 204 -4.80 6.73 -2.93
CA SER A 204 -3.95 7.84 -2.49
C SER A 204 -4.43 9.21 -3.00
N ARG A 205 -5.37 9.25 -3.95
CA ARG A 205 -5.84 10.51 -4.54
C ARG A 205 -6.55 11.36 -3.48
N GLN A 206 -6.10 12.58 -3.24
CA GLN A 206 -6.82 13.49 -2.35
C GLN A 206 -8.19 13.83 -2.94
N VAL A 207 -9.20 13.93 -2.06
CA VAL A 207 -10.50 14.48 -2.47
C VAL A 207 -10.36 15.98 -2.24
N ASP A 208 -10.40 16.76 -3.32
CA ASP A 208 -10.43 18.21 -3.22
C ASP A 208 -11.76 18.61 -2.57
N THR A 209 -11.78 18.74 -1.24
CA THR A 209 -12.95 19.20 -0.48
C THR A 209 -13.11 20.72 -0.54
N SER A 210 -12.36 21.42 -1.40
CA SER A 210 -12.34 22.88 -1.51
C SER A 210 -13.53 23.49 -2.27
N GLY A 211 -14.52 22.71 -2.68
CA GLY A 211 -15.74 23.20 -3.32
C GLY A 211 -16.98 23.08 -2.46
N GLY A 212 -17.25 24.02 -1.55
CA GLY A 212 -18.60 24.12 -0.97
C GLY A 212 -18.77 24.79 0.39
N ALA A 213 -18.41 26.08 0.51
CA ALA A 213 -19.06 26.98 1.48
C ALA A 213 -18.90 28.43 1.00
N GLY A 214 -19.71 28.84 0.02
CA GLY A 214 -19.66 30.17 -0.56
C GLY A 214 -20.98 30.56 -1.23
N ALA A 215 -21.96 30.89 -0.38
CA ALA A 215 -23.06 31.82 -0.57
C ALA A 215 -23.99 31.72 -1.80
N ASP A 216 -25.27 31.54 -1.47
CA ASP A 216 -26.42 32.08 -2.19
C ASP A 216 -26.16 33.47 -2.78
N GLY A 217 -26.45 33.60 -4.07
CA GLY A 217 -26.39 34.87 -4.79
C GLY A 217 -26.97 34.69 -6.18
N LEU A 218 -28.31 34.71 -6.26
CA LEU A 218 -29.07 34.81 -7.50
C LEU A 218 -28.42 35.80 -8.49
N SER A 219 -28.04 35.33 -9.67
CA SER A 219 -28.21 36.11 -10.89
C SER A 219 -28.31 35.18 -12.10
N VAL A 220 -29.48 35.26 -12.75
CA VAL A 220 -29.76 34.68 -14.05
C VAL A 220 -29.01 35.50 -15.10
N GLY A 221 -28.04 34.89 -15.77
CA GLY A 221 -27.30 35.50 -16.87
C GLY A 221 -27.01 34.48 -17.96
N ARG A 222 -27.69 34.62 -19.10
CA ARG A 222 -27.49 33.88 -20.35
C ARG A 222 -26.05 33.96 -20.84
N GLY A 223 -25.57 32.83 -21.38
CA GLY A 223 -24.77 32.79 -22.60
C GLY A 223 -23.30 32.45 -22.41
N ARG A 224 -22.86 31.37 -23.07
CA ARG A 224 -21.80 31.35 -24.11
C ARG A 224 -20.96 30.06 -24.07
N GLU A 225 -20.66 29.62 -25.29
CA GLU A 225 -19.94 28.43 -25.70
C GLU A 225 -18.48 28.35 -25.22
N GLY A 226 -17.98 27.11 -25.18
CA GLY A 226 -16.58 26.78 -25.44
C GLY A 226 -15.74 26.54 -24.20
N ASN A 227 -15.28 25.30 -24.00
CA ASN A 227 -13.91 24.88 -24.36
C ASN A 227 -13.55 23.59 -23.60
N SER A 228 -13.45 22.48 -24.32
CA SER A 228 -13.02 21.19 -23.78
C SER A 228 -11.50 21.12 -23.75
N ASN A 229 -10.89 21.24 -22.58
CA ASN A 229 -9.48 20.90 -22.38
C ASN A 229 -9.37 19.54 -21.68
N VAL A 230 -9.05 18.53 -22.49
CA VAL A 230 -8.65 17.20 -22.04
C VAL A 230 -7.19 17.28 -21.59
N ALA A 231 -6.93 17.13 -20.30
CA ALA A 231 -5.59 17.00 -19.75
C ALA A 231 -5.08 15.56 -19.95
N THR A 232 -4.24 15.36 -20.96
CA THR A 232 -3.52 14.11 -21.22
C THR A 232 -2.39 13.94 -20.21
N SER A 233 -2.54 12.99 -19.28
CA SER A 233 -1.43 12.53 -18.43
C SER A 233 -0.38 11.80 -19.27
N ARG A 234 0.80 12.40 -19.34
CA ARG A 234 1.98 11.92 -20.07
C ARG A 234 2.68 10.84 -19.25
N VAL A 235 2.40 9.57 -19.54
CA VAL A 235 3.19 8.44 -19.01
C VAL A 235 4.56 8.46 -19.70
N MET A 236 5.62 8.66 -18.91
CA MET A 236 6.99 8.56 -19.37
C MET A 236 7.32 7.11 -19.72
N ASN A 237 7.52 6.86 -21.01
CA ASN A 237 7.94 5.57 -21.55
C ASN A 237 9.48 5.52 -21.51
N SER A 238 10.06 4.84 -20.52
CA SER A 238 11.50 4.57 -20.47
C SER A 238 11.82 3.41 -21.42
N LYS A 239 12.36 3.72 -22.59
CA LYS A 239 12.97 2.74 -23.50
C LYS A 239 14.33 2.34 -22.93
N HIS A 240 14.46 1.10 -22.46
CA HIS A 240 15.76 0.45 -22.30
C HIS A 240 16.06 -0.36 -23.56
N SER A 241 17.00 0.12 -24.37
CA SER A 241 17.63 -0.67 -25.44
C SER A 241 18.65 -1.61 -24.81
N TYR A 242 18.44 -2.92 -24.94
CA TYR A 242 19.49 -3.92 -24.71
C TYR A 242 20.20 -4.21 -26.03
N SER A 243 21.51 -3.95 -26.08
CA SER A 243 22.39 -4.38 -27.15
C SER A 243 22.78 -5.85 -26.95
N HIS A 244 22.47 -6.69 -27.94
CA HIS A 244 23.08 -8.01 -28.06
C HIS A 244 24.54 -7.84 -28.52
N SER A 245 25.49 -8.30 -27.71
CA SER A 245 26.81 -8.72 -28.21
C SER A 245 26.89 -10.24 -28.13
N ALA A 246 26.97 -10.86 -29.30
CA ALA A 246 27.29 -12.26 -29.45
C ALA A 246 28.80 -12.47 -29.28
N LYS A 247 29.17 -13.50 -28.52
CA LYS A 247 30.37 -14.32 -28.71
C LYS A 247 30.03 -15.75 -28.36
#